data_AF-A0A366HRP8-F1
#
_entry.id   AF-A0A366HRP8-F1
#
_cell.length_a   1.000
_cell.length_b   1.000
_cell.length_c   1.000
_cell.angle_alpha   90.00
_cell.angle_beta   90.00
_cell.angle_gamma   90.00
#
_symmetry.space_group_name_H-M   'P 1'
#
loop_
_entity.id
_entity.type
_entity.pdbx_description
1 polymer ?
#
loop_
_entity_poly.entity_id
_entity_poly.type
_entity_poly.pdbx_seq_one_letter_code
_entity_poly.pdbx_strand_id
1 'polypeptide(L)'
;MNTLLRILTLSLVLFWHACGQAQIKEEGMFLDYKQSGGYMQYSHATIQILQSGDTVVRVQVGEKEFAEHKTTLSPEEIEVIRVAAHAVDFFNRPPSEKIPRLHAPDSELLITDKGRTKISKDVWDGAHEPLMLYVHRLMTQATALHMIQTEGDLYTATGAVKTSHAGTKALQPRHFRKPLMDYIRTHQDWQRVNWALQALACVITPEEYAGFVSAESRNRSDKDSLIKMQSKGWIPDTHFLALAPLYLAYVREHVDSVSALPPEKKEIYEACVAGLREARYVPAIPLMVASIQKSAEPNRTLLLYPLAYMGLPGLQAITPLLSEGDETHRLDAMELTVAASRLNPDAGYGGAVTEYEYEQMRKLFTDRVLPALRSMAEGNGSKKLKESAVKTIGTIEEEMAK
;
A
#
# COMPACT_ATOMS: atom_id res chain seq x y z
N MET A 1 -4.22 50.46 6.61
CA MET A 1 -3.12 49.49 6.73
C MET A 1 -3.19 48.32 5.72
N ASN A 2 -4.36 47.95 5.18
CA ASN A 2 -4.49 46.80 4.25
C ASN A 2 -4.17 47.07 2.77
N THR A 3 -4.13 48.32 2.31
CA THR A 3 -3.91 48.64 0.89
C THR A 3 -2.43 48.58 0.51
N LEU A 4 -1.55 49.02 1.40
CA LEU A 4 -0.09 49.01 1.20
C LEU A 4 0.48 47.59 1.16
N LEU A 5 -0.03 46.67 1.99
CA LEU A 5 0.41 45.27 2.01
C LEU A 5 -0.03 44.50 0.74
N ARG A 6 -1.23 44.80 0.21
CA ARG A 6 -1.73 44.27 -1.07
C ARG A 6 -0.97 44.82 -2.27
N ILE A 7 -0.61 46.10 -2.25
CA ILE A 7 0.21 46.72 -3.31
C ILE A 7 1.63 46.13 -3.26
N LEU A 8 2.22 45.90 -2.08
CA LEU A 8 3.53 45.27 -1.96
C LEU A 8 3.55 43.80 -2.43
N THR A 9 2.53 43.01 -2.13
CA THR A 9 2.42 41.61 -2.63
C THR A 9 2.18 41.56 -4.13
N LEU A 10 1.30 42.40 -4.69
CA LEU A 10 1.12 42.50 -6.15
C LEU A 10 2.40 43.00 -6.84
N SER A 11 3.13 43.94 -6.22
CA SER A 11 4.38 44.49 -6.76
C SER A 11 5.51 43.48 -6.69
N LEU A 12 5.61 42.65 -5.65
CA LEU A 12 6.58 41.56 -5.56
C LEU A 12 6.27 40.45 -6.56
N VAL A 13 4.98 40.10 -6.78
CA VAL A 13 4.55 39.13 -7.80
C VAL A 13 4.80 39.68 -9.21
N LEU A 14 4.57 40.97 -9.45
CA LEU A 14 4.83 41.64 -10.74
C LEU A 14 6.33 41.86 -10.99
N PHE A 15 7.12 42.18 -9.96
CA PHE A 15 8.58 42.33 -10.06
C PHE A 15 9.26 40.96 -10.22
N TRP A 16 8.70 39.89 -9.64
CA TRP A 16 9.12 38.51 -9.94
C TRP A 16 8.57 37.98 -11.26
N HIS A 17 7.38 38.39 -11.71
CA HIS A 17 6.95 38.16 -13.08
C HIS A 17 7.89 38.87 -14.05
N ALA A 18 8.35 40.08 -13.76
CA ALA A 18 9.28 40.81 -14.61
C ALA A 18 10.71 40.23 -14.57
N CYS A 19 11.23 39.87 -13.40
CA CYS A 19 12.54 39.19 -13.27
C CYS A 19 12.52 37.75 -13.77
N GLY A 20 11.42 37.03 -13.56
CA GLY A 20 11.18 35.69 -14.11
C GLY A 20 10.98 35.73 -15.62
N GLN A 21 10.19 36.68 -16.15
CA GLN A 21 10.06 36.90 -17.60
C GLN A 21 11.37 37.34 -18.25
N ALA A 22 12.25 38.06 -17.53
CA ALA A 22 13.56 38.45 -18.05
C ALA A 22 14.50 37.24 -18.24
N GLN A 23 14.37 36.17 -17.44
CA GLN A 23 15.10 34.91 -17.63
C GLN A 23 14.37 33.85 -18.47
N ILE A 24 13.04 33.88 -18.55
CA ILE A 24 12.23 32.98 -19.40
C ILE A 24 12.35 33.33 -20.89
N LYS A 25 13.02 34.44 -21.23
CA LYS A 25 13.00 35.01 -22.58
C LYS A 25 13.61 34.14 -23.68
N GLU A 26 14.41 33.10 -23.42
CA GLU A 26 14.94 32.26 -24.52
C GLU A 26 14.98 30.74 -24.32
N GLU A 27 14.81 30.17 -23.11
CA GLU A 27 15.21 28.76 -22.89
C GLU A 27 14.17 27.83 -22.20
N GLY A 28 12.86 28.11 -22.17
CA GLY A 28 11.89 27.21 -21.51
C GLY A 28 10.40 27.41 -21.79
N MET A 29 9.56 26.67 -21.06
CA MET A 29 8.10 26.80 -21.00
C MET A 29 7.67 27.31 -19.62
N PHE A 30 6.65 28.18 -19.59
CA PHE A 30 6.05 28.69 -18.37
C PHE A 30 4.53 28.55 -18.40
N LEU A 31 3.96 28.09 -17.29
CA LEU A 31 2.51 27.96 -17.10
C LEU A 31 2.09 28.71 -15.82
N ASP A 32 1.02 29.50 -15.91
CA ASP A 32 0.42 30.20 -14.78
C ASP A 32 -1.08 29.86 -14.74
N TYR A 33 -1.49 29.14 -13.71
CA TYR A 33 -2.85 28.64 -13.51
C TYR A 33 -3.52 29.37 -12.35
N LYS A 34 -4.69 29.97 -12.56
CA LYS A 34 -5.46 30.66 -11.53
C LYS A 34 -6.88 30.14 -11.47
N GLN A 35 -7.43 30.06 -10.27
CA GLN A 35 -8.81 29.64 -10.05
C GLN A 35 -9.46 30.52 -8.98
N SER A 36 -10.68 31.01 -9.24
CA SER A 36 -11.41 31.90 -8.32
C SER A 36 -12.89 31.53 -8.15
N GLY A 37 -13.38 31.55 -6.91
CA GLY A 37 -14.78 31.29 -6.53
C GLY A 37 -15.17 29.80 -6.43
N GLY A 38 -15.89 29.37 -5.39
CA GLY A 38 -16.22 27.95 -5.15
C GLY A 38 -15.21 27.22 -4.24
N TYR A 39 -15.49 25.96 -3.86
CA TYR A 39 -14.57 25.16 -3.05
C TYR A 39 -13.45 24.59 -3.93
N MET A 40 -12.18 24.88 -3.59
CA MET A 40 -11.04 24.49 -4.41
C MET A 40 -9.87 23.96 -3.60
N GLN A 41 -9.19 22.98 -4.18
CA GLN A 41 -7.90 22.50 -3.69
C GLN A 41 -6.76 23.47 -4.04
N TYR A 42 -6.83 24.17 -5.19
CA TYR A 42 -5.77 25.05 -5.68
C TYR A 42 -6.33 26.40 -6.13
N SER A 43 -5.78 27.49 -5.61
CA SER A 43 -6.17 28.86 -5.99
C SER A 43 -5.24 29.46 -7.05
N HIS A 44 -3.96 29.10 -6.99
CA HIS A 44 -2.94 29.57 -7.92
C HIS A 44 -1.81 28.54 -8.05
N ALA A 45 -1.29 28.32 -9.25
CA ALA A 45 0.00 27.67 -9.43
C ALA A 45 0.83 28.33 -10.53
N THR A 46 2.15 28.32 -10.35
CA THR A 46 3.12 28.65 -11.41
C THR A 46 4.05 27.46 -11.64
N ILE A 47 4.27 27.12 -12.89
CA ILE A 47 5.14 26.02 -13.30
C ILE A 47 6.14 26.58 -14.31
N GLN A 48 7.41 26.53 -13.96
CA GLN A 48 8.51 26.92 -14.84
C GLN A 48 9.29 25.68 -15.23
N ILE A 49 9.44 25.42 -16.53
CA ILE A 49 10.14 24.27 -17.10
C ILE A 49 11.26 24.80 -18.00
N LEU A 50 12.51 24.56 -17.62
CA LEU A 50 13.67 24.91 -18.43
C LEU A 50 13.90 23.88 -19.55
N GLN A 51 14.63 24.21 -20.61
CA GLN A 51 15.03 23.27 -21.66
C GLN A 51 15.84 22.09 -21.14
N SER A 52 16.59 22.27 -20.04
CA SER A 52 17.27 21.18 -19.33
C SER A 52 16.31 20.16 -18.71
N GLY A 53 15.02 20.50 -18.60
CA GLY A 53 14.00 19.77 -17.86
C GLY A 53 13.87 20.20 -16.40
N ASP A 54 14.77 21.04 -15.89
CA ASP A 54 14.65 21.58 -14.54
C ASP A 54 13.35 22.33 -14.38
N THR A 55 12.57 21.92 -13.38
CA THR A 55 11.19 22.33 -13.23
C THR A 55 10.94 22.82 -11.81
N VAL A 56 10.36 24.01 -11.69
CA VAL A 56 9.92 24.58 -10.42
C VAL A 56 8.41 24.74 -10.46
N VAL A 57 7.74 24.08 -9.51
CA VAL A 57 6.29 24.15 -9.33
C VAL A 57 6.01 24.89 -8.03
N ARG A 58 5.30 26.01 -8.09
CA ARG A 58 4.80 26.72 -6.91
C ARG A 58 3.29 26.68 -6.90
N VAL A 59 2.71 26.19 -5.81
CA VAL A 59 1.27 25.98 -5.68
C VAL A 59 0.74 26.67 -4.44
N GLN A 60 -0.35 27.40 -4.59
CA GLN A 60 -1.12 27.98 -3.51
C GLN A 60 -2.40 27.15 -3.28
N VAL A 61 -2.59 26.71 -2.04
CA VAL A 61 -3.76 25.93 -1.60
C VAL A 61 -4.67 26.85 -0.78
N GLY A 62 -5.80 27.27 -1.35
CA GLY A 62 -6.69 28.25 -0.72
C GLY A 62 -6.00 29.60 -0.51
N GLU A 63 -6.11 30.17 0.70
CA GLU A 63 -5.45 31.44 1.09
C GLU A 63 -4.07 31.24 1.75
N LYS A 64 -3.53 30.01 1.79
CA LYS A 64 -2.25 29.70 2.44
C LYS A 64 -1.04 30.15 1.60
N GLU A 65 0.15 30.07 2.18
CA GLU A 65 1.42 30.32 1.49
C GLU A 65 1.68 29.32 0.35
N PHE A 66 2.56 29.70 -0.59
CA PHE A 66 2.96 28.84 -1.70
C PHE A 66 3.83 27.68 -1.23
N ALA A 67 3.43 26.46 -1.57
CA ALA A 67 4.31 25.29 -1.57
C ALA A 67 5.18 25.30 -2.82
N GLU A 68 6.51 25.31 -2.66
CA GLU A 68 7.46 25.17 -3.76
C GLU A 68 8.00 23.73 -3.82
N HIS A 69 8.02 23.16 -5.02
CA HIS A 69 8.63 21.86 -5.32
C HIS A 69 9.55 21.99 -6.53
N LYS A 70 10.74 21.40 -6.43
CA LYS A 70 11.72 21.34 -7.52
C LYS A 70 11.84 19.91 -8.02
N THR A 71 11.75 19.74 -9.33
CA THR A 71 11.87 18.43 -10.00
C THR A 71 12.60 18.59 -11.33
N THR A 72 12.85 17.47 -12.01
CA THR A 72 13.37 17.46 -13.37
C THR A 72 12.42 16.61 -14.21
N LEU A 73 11.88 17.18 -15.28
CA LEU A 73 11.06 16.48 -16.26
C LEU A 73 11.94 15.89 -17.36
N SER A 74 11.62 14.68 -17.82
CA SER A 74 12.29 14.09 -18.98
C SER A 74 11.89 14.83 -20.27
N PRO A 75 12.69 14.72 -21.34
CA PRO A 75 12.32 15.29 -22.63
C PRO A 75 10.92 14.85 -23.12
N GLU A 76 10.57 13.58 -22.89
CA GLU A 76 9.26 13.03 -23.22
C GLU A 76 8.15 13.67 -22.37
N GLU A 77 8.37 13.85 -21.07
CA GLU A 77 7.43 14.50 -20.18
C GLU A 77 7.16 15.95 -20.60
N ILE A 78 8.20 16.70 -20.96
CA ILE A 78 8.08 18.07 -21.48
C ILE A 78 7.31 18.07 -22.79
N GLU A 79 7.62 17.15 -23.70
CA GLU A 79 6.95 17.07 -25.00
C GLU A 79 5.48 16.70 -24.87
N VAL A 80 5.10 15.86 -23.90
CA VAL A 80 3.68 15.56 -23.62
C VAL A 80 2.88 16.83 -23.31
N ILE A 81 3.44 17.78 -22.56
CA ILE A 81 2.76 19.06 -22.27
C ILE A 81 2.57 19.86 -23.55
N ARG A 82 3.60 19.93 -24.40
CA ARG A 82 3.56 20.63 -25.69
C ARG A 82 2.54 20.00 -26.63
N VAL A 83 2.55 18.67 -26.74
CA VAL A 83 1.60 17.90 -27.54
C VAL A 83 0.18 18.10 -27.01
N ALA A 84 -0.04 18.09 -25.70
CA ALA A 84 -1.35 18.36 -25.12
C ALA A 84 -1.82 19.79 -25.44
N ALA A 85 -0.94 20.79 -25.33
CA ALA A 85 -1.26 22.17 -25.70
C ALA A 85 -1.57 22.32 -27.20
N HIS A 86 -0.87 21.58 -28.06
CA HIS A 86 -1.14 21.56 -29.50
C HIS A 86 -2.44 20.82 -29.83
N ALA A 87 -2.71 19.69 -29.19
CA ALA A 87 -3.90 18.86 -29.43
C ALA A 87 -5.20 19.60 -29.08
N VAL A 88 -5.17 20.46 -28.05
CA VAL A 88 -6.31 21.33 -27.69
C VAL A 88 -6.32 22.65 -28.45
N ASP A 89 -5.41 22.80 -29.43
CA ASP A 89 -5.17 24.00 -30.24
C ASP A 89 -5.02 25.28 -29.40
N PHE A 90 -4.37 25.16 -28.24
CA PHE A 90 -4.40 26.17 -27.17
C PHE A 90 -4.07 27.58 -27.67
N PHE A 91 -3.04 27.70 -28.53
CA PHE A 91 -2.54 28.99 -29.01
C PHE A 91 -3.42 29.62 -30.10
N ASN A 92 -4.10 28.82 -30.93
CA ASN A 92 -4.92 29.35 -32.02
C ASN A 92 -6.41 29.42 -31.67
N ARG A 93 -6.82 28.79 -30.57
CA ARG A 93 -8.21 28.81 -30.12
C ARG A 93 -8.68 30.25 -29.90
N PRO A 94 -9.86 30.63 -30.42
CA PRO A 94 -10.46 31.90 -30.07
C PRO A 94 -10.64 31.96 -28.54
N PRO A 95 -10.60 33.16 -27.93
CA PRO A 95 -10.93 33.29 -26.52
C PRO A 95 -12.25 32.57 -26.24
N SER A 96 -12.26 31.66 -25.27
CA SER A 96 -13.51 31.04 -24.83
C SER A 96 -14.45 32.16 -24.39
N GLU A 97 -15.65 32.20 -25.00
CA GLU A 97 -16.72 33.00 -24.42
C GLU A 97 -17.02 32.43 -23.04
N LYS A 98 -16.99 33.28 -22.02
CA LYS A 98 -17.26 32.88 -20.65
C LYS A 98 -18.67 32.29 -20.62
N ILE A 99 -18.79 30.97 -20.52
CA ILE A 99 -20.11 30.34 -20.44
C ILE A 99 -20.61 30.62 -19.02
N PRO A 100 -21.71 31.37 -18.82
CA PRO A 100 -22.21 31.66 -17.49
C PRO A 100 -22.69 30.34 -16.87
N ARG A 101 -21.90 29.77 -15.97
CA ARG A 101 -22.27 28.61 -15.18
C ARG A 101 -22.55 29.10 -13.77
N LEU A 102 -23.80 28.95 -13.32
CA LEU A 102 -24.13 29.17 -11.91
C LEU A 102 -23.24 28.23 -11.07
N HIS A 103 -22.42 28.81 -10.19
CA HIS A 103 -21.57 28.11 -9.21
C HIS A 103 -20.34 27.35 -9.75
N ALA A 104 -19.98 27.48 -11.03
CA ALA A 104 -18.70 26.92 -11.48
C ALA A 104 -17.55 27.89 -11.13
N PRO A 105 -16.40 27.36 -10.69
CA PRO A 105 -15.23 28.18 -10.44
C PRO A 105 -14.68 28.75 -11.74
N ASP A 106 -14.34 30.04 -11.74
CA ASP A 106 -13.61 30.65 -12.84
C ASP A 106 -12.18 30.07 -12.84
N SER A 107 -11.69 29.63 -14.00
CA SER A 107 -10.35 29.07 -14.13
C SER A 107 -9.62 29.69 -15.31
N GLU A 108 -8.34 30.00 -15.16
CA GLU A 108 -7.51 30.62 -16.19
C GLU A 108 -6.17 29.89 -16.28
N LEU A 109 -5.70 29.64 -17.50
CA LEU A 109 -4.37 29.13 -17.76
C LEU A 109 -3.67 30.07 -18.74
N LEU A 110 -2.48 30.52 -18.36
CA LEU A 110 -1.54 31.20 -19.24
C LEU A 110 -0.42 30.22 -19.57
N ILE A 111 -0.07 30.11 -20.85
CA ILE A 111 1.10 29.36 -21.30
C ILE A 111 2.00 30.28 -22.11
N THR A 112 3.29 30.27 -21.78
CA THR A 112 4.36 30.83 -22.59
C THR A 112 5.29 29.71 -23.03
N ASP A 113 5.42 29.50 -24.34
CA ASP A 113 6.31 28.49 -24.93
C ASP A 113 6.87 28.98 -26.27
N LYS A 114 8.19 28.84 -26.46
CA LYS A 114 8.90 29.28 -27.69
C LYS A 114 8.53 30.69 -28.15
N GLY A 115 8.45 31.63 -27.21
CA GLY A 115 8.12 33.04 -27.47
C GLY A 115 6.64 33.34 -27.76
N ARG A 116 5.76 32.33 -27.79
CA ARG A 116 4.31 32.54 -27.88
C ARG A 116 3.70 32.55 -26.49
N THR A 117 2.79 33.50 -26.23
CA THR A 117 2.03 33.57 -24.98
C THR A 117 0.54 33.64 -25.28
N LYS A 118 -0.26 32.83 -24.58
CA LYS A 118 -1.73 32.84 -24.68
C LYS A 118 -2.34 32.59 -23.30
N ILE A 119 -3.47 33.25 -23.05
CA ILE A 119 -4.33 33.02 -21.89
C ILE A 119 -5.63 32.41 -22.39
N SER A 120 -6.06 31.32 -21.74
CA SER A 120 -7.36 30.69 -21.92
C SER A 120 -8.14 30.72 -20.60
N LYS A 121 -9.46 30.86 -20.70
CA LYS A 121 -10.39 30.89 -19.55
C LYS A 121 -11.29 29.67 -19.59
N ASP A 122 -11.85 29.30 -18.45
CA ASP A 122 -12.72 28.14 -18.26
C ASP A 122 -12.05 26.82 -18.71
N VAL A 123 -10.78 26.66 -18.33
CA VAL A 123 -9.89 25.58 -18.78
C VAL A 123 -10.24 24.19 -18.25
N TRP A 124 -11.25 24.08 -17.39
CA TRP A 124 -11.86 22.80 -17.03
C TRP A 124 -13.06 22.43 -17.93
N ASP A 125 -13.23 23.11 -19.06
CA ASP A 125 -14.06 22.57 -20.14
C ASP A 125 -13.45 21.25 -20.68
N GLY A 126 -14.30 20.38 -21.24
CA GLY A 126 -13.84 19.08 -21.75
C GLY A 126 -12.81 19.20 -22.88
N ALA A 127 -12.58 20.40 -23.41
CA ALA A 127 -11.68 20.60 -24.52
C ALA A 127 -10.25 20.96 -24.09
N HIS A 128 -10.03 21.43 -22.86
CA HIS A 128 -8.71 21.64 -22.27
C HIS A 128 -8.34 20.54 -21.25
N GLU A 129 -9.26 19.62 -20.96
CA GLU A 129 -9.10 18.56 -19.97
C GLU A 129 -7.77 17.78 -20.08
N PRO A 130 -7.30 17.31 -21.27
CA PRO A 130 -6.04 16.58 -21.35
C PRO A 130 -4.82 17.36 -20.86
N LEU A 131 -4.77 18.66 -21.18
CA LEU A 131 -3.71 19.56 -20.74
C LEU A 131 -3.83 19.86 -19.24
N MET A 132 -5.05 20.14 -18.77
CA MET A 132 -5.29 20.44 -17.36
C MET A 132 -5.02 19.25 -16.45
N LEU A 133 -5.29 18.02 -16.90
CA LEU A 133 -4.93 16.80 -16.16
C LEU A 133 -3.42 16.77 -15.89
N TYR A 134 -2.59 17.10 -16.89
CA TYR A 134 -1.14 17.10 -16.70
C TYR A 134 -0.69 18.17 -15.70
N VAL A 135 -1.18 19.42 -15.87
CA VAL A 135 -0.90 20.53 -14.95
C VAL A 135 -1.31 20.19 -13.52
N HIS A 136 -2.49 19.60 -13.35
CA HIS A 136 -3.03 19.22 -12.05
C HIS A 136 -2.24 18.09 -11.38
N ARG A 137 -1.69 17.14 -12.14
CA ARG A 137 -0.78 16.10 -11.63
C ARG A 137 0.54 16.67 -11.11
N LEU A 138 1.09 17.68 -11.78
CA LEU A 138 2.28 18.41 -11.30
C LEU A 138 1.98 19.17 -10.01
N MET A 139 0.85 19.87 -9.94
CA MET A 139 0.41 20.59 -8.73
C MET A 139 0.18 19.61 -7.57
N THR A 140 -0.48 18.48 -7.84
CA THR A 140 -0.71 17.40 -6.86
C THR A 140 0.60 16.86 -6.31
N GLN A 141 1.58 16.61 -7.17
CA GLN A 141 2.90 16.17 -6.75
C GLN A 141 3.57 17.19 -5.82
N ALA A 142 3.59 18.47 -6.22
CA ALA A 142 4.22 19.53 -5.44
C ALA A 142 3.59 19.67 -4.04
N THR A 143 2.26 19.71 -3.97
CA THR A 143 1.54 19.83 -2.69
C THR A 143 1.75 18.62 -1.80
N ALA A 144 1.66 17.41 -2.34
CA ALA A 144 1.82 16.20 -1.56
C ALA A 144 3.25 16.06 -1.01
N LEU A 145 4.29 16.38 -1.80
CA LEU A 145 5.67 16.38 -1.33
C LEU A 145 5.90 17.42 -0.24
N HIS A 146 5.37 18.63 -0.41
CA HIS A 146 5.42 19.66 0.61
C HIS A 146 4.72 19.22 1.91
N MET A 147 3.55 18.58 1.83
CA MET A 147 2.83 18.06 2.99
C MET A 147 3.58 16.95 3.72
N ILE A 148 4.27 16.06 3.00
CA ILE A 148 5.13 15.04 3.62
C ILE A 148 6.29 15.70 4.36
N GLN A 149 6.94 16.70 3.74
CA GLN A 149 8.11 17.38 4.31
C GLN A 149 7.78 18.28 5.49
N THR A 150 6.60 18.90 5.51
CA THR A 150 6.14 19.81 6.58
C THR A 150 5.22 19.13 7.59
N GLU A 151 5.06 17.80 7.51
CA GLU A 151 4.21 17.00 8.39
C GLU A 151 2.73 17.42 8.42
N GLY A 152 2.25 17.94 7.29
CA GLY A 152 0.87 18.36 7.09
C GLY A 152 -0.12 17.19 7.00
N ASP A 153 -1.13 17.31 6.13
CA ASP A 153 -2.12 16.25 5.92
C ASP A 153 -1.51 15.07 5.13
N LEU A 154 -0.92 14.14 5.88
CA LEU A 154 -0.24 12.97 5.31
C LEU A 154 -1.22 11.98 4.64
N TYR A 155 -2.45 11.87 5.13
CA TYR A 155 -3.44 10.98 4.54
C TYR A 155 -3.74 11.41 3.09
N THR A 156 -3.98 12.70 2.88
CA THR A 156 -4.20 13.26 1.55
C THR A 156 -2.92 13.20 0.71
N ALA A 157 -1.77 13.53 1.28
CA ALA A 157 -0.49 13.51 0.57
C ALA A 157 -0.12 12.12 0.03
N THR A 158 -0.30 11.08 0.84
CA THR A 158 -0.05 9.70 0.44
C THR A 158 -1.03 9.21 -0.65
N GLY A 159 -2.21 9.81 -0.73
CA GLY A 159 -3.19 9.59 -1.81
C GLY A 159 -2.68 9.93 -3.21
N ALA A 160 -1.63 10.75 -3.34
CA ALA A 160 -1.01 11.07 -4.62
C ALA A 160 -0.32 9.87 -5.29
N VAL A 161 0.04 8.83 -4.53
CA VAL A 161 0.71 7.63 -5.05
C VAL A 161 -0.06 6.33 -4.78
N LYS A 162 -0.91 6.29 -3.74
CA LYS A 162 -1.74 5.11 -3.43
C LYS A 162 -2.75 4.85 -4.54
N THR A 163 -2.69 3.68 -5.17
CA THR A 163 -3.59 3.30 -6.27
C THR A 163 -5.05 3.20 -5.84
N SER A 164 -5.32 2.76 -4.61
CA SER A 164 -6.68 2.58 -4.07
C SER A 164 -7.41 3.87 -3.71
N HIS A 165 -6.69 4.99 -3.54
CA HIS A 165 -7.33 6.27 -3.21
C HIS A 165 -8.00 6.88 -4.44
N ALA A 166 -9.25 7.33 -4.31
CA ALA A 166 -9.87 8.16 -5.32
C ALA A 166 -9.21 9.55 -5.33
N GLY A 167 -8.70 9.99 -6.48
CA GLY A 167 -8.07 11.31 -6.63
C GLY A 167 -6.98 11.36 -7.70
N THR A 168 -6.56 12.58 -8.04
CA THR A 168 -5.45 12.83 -8.96
C THR A 168 -4.16 12.22 -8.43
N LYS A 169 -3.40 11.54 -9.30
CA LYS A 169 -2.11 10.95 -8.96
C LYS A 169 -0.97 11.88 -9.34
N ALA A 170 0.15 11.77 -8.63
CA ALA A 170 1.36 12.49 -8.97
C ALA A 170 1.85 12.10 -10.38
N LEU A 171 2.48 13.04 -11.07
CA LEU A 171 3.08 12.79 -12.38
C LEU A 171 4.27 11.82 -12.30
N GLN A 172 5.14 12.00 -11.30
CA GLN A 172 6.38 11.24 -11.12
C GLN A 172 6.41 10.58 -9.72
N PRO A 173 5.60 9.51 -9.47
CA PRO A 173 5.50 8.87 -8.16
C PRO A 173 6.84 8.47 -7.52
N ARG A 174 7.84 8.11 -8.34
CA ARG A 174 9.20 7.76 -7.88
C ARG A 174 9.87 8.86 -7.03
N HIS A 175 9.50 10.13 -7.20
CA HIS A 175 10.07 11.25 -6.43
C HIS A 175 9.63 11.24 -4.96
N PHE A 176 8.59 10.47 -4.62
CA PHE A 176 8.13 10.29 -3.25
C PHE A 176 8.98 9.31 -2.44
N ARG A 177 9.80 8.48 -3.09
CA ARG A 177 10.59 7.42 -2.42
C ARG A 177 11.41 7.96 -1.24
N LYS A 178 12.30 8.91 -1.48
CA LYS A 178 13.19 9.44 -0.43
C LYS A 178 12.42 10.21 0.65
N PRO A 179 11.52 11.15 0.32
CA PRO A 179 10.70 11.84 1.32
C PRO A 179 9.90 10.89 2.22
N LEU A 180 9.30 9.84 1.67
CA LEU A 180 8.57 8.84 2.45
C LEU A 180 9.49 8.02 3.36
N MET A 181 10.64 7.57 2.86
CA MET A 181 11.63 6.84 3.67
C MET A 181 12.15 7.70 4.82
N ASP A 182 12.46 8.98 4.56
CA ASP A 182 12.93 9.93 5.57
C ASP A 182 11.81 10.20 6.60
N TYR A 183 10.56 10.36 6.16
CA TYR A 183 9.40 10.48 7.05
C TYR A 183 9.28 9.27 7.99
N ILE A 184 9.32 8.05 7.45
CA ILE A 184 9.18 6.82 8.23
C ILE A 184 10.32 6.69 9.26
N ARG A 185 11.52 7.18 8.98
CA ARG A 185 12.66 7.10 9.91
C ARG A 185 12.53 8.02 11.11
N THR A 186 12.01 9.22 10.93
CA THR A 186 12.06 10.27 11.96
C THR A 186 10.80 10.34 12.81
N HIS A 187 9.68 9.82 12.34
CA HIS A 187 8.37 9.99 12.99
C HIS A 187 7.99 8.85 13.93
N GLN A 188 7.21 9.20 14.95
CA GLN A 188 6.70 8.31 16.00
C GLN A 188 5.18 8.11 15.96
N ASP A 189 4.45 8.94 15.20
CA ASP A 189 3.01 8.75 14.99
C ASP A 189 2.77 7.51 14.11
N TRP A 190 2.33 6.45 14.78
CA TRP A 190 2.14 5.14 14.21
C TRP A 190 1.06 5.05 13.13
N GLN A 191 0.01 5.85 13.22
CA GLN A 191 -1.02 5.90 12.18
C GLN A 191 -0.46 6.53 10.91
N ARG A 192 0.27 7.64 11.07
CA ARG A 192 0.92 8.35 9.97
C ARG A 192 2.04 7.53 9.32
N VAL A 193 2.88 6.88 10.12
CA VAL A 193 3.92 5.96 9.64
C VAL A 193 3.31 4.83 8.83
N ASN A 194 2.18 4.25 9.26
CA ASN A 194 1.47 3.22 8.48
C ASN A 194 1.00 3.76 7.12
N TRP A 195 0.47 5.00 7.05
CA TRP A 195 0.10 5.59 5.77
C TRP A 195 1.29 5.82 4.84
N ALA A 196 2.41 6.27 5.38
CA ALA A 196 3.65 6.46 4.63
C ALA A 196 4.22 5.14 4.11
N LEU A 197 4.19 4.07 4.92
CA LEU A 197 4.60 2.73 4.53
C LEU A 197 3.75 2.19 3.38
N GLN A 198 2.42 2.34 3.45
CA GLN A 198 1.53 1.96 2.35
C GLN A 198 1.82 2.73 1.06
N ALA A 199 2.08 4.05 1.15
CA ALA A 199 2.47 4.83 -0.01
C ALA A 199 3.84 4.43 -0.57
N LEU A 200 4.80 4.11 0.30
CA LEU A 200 6.12 3.68 -0.09
C LEU A 200 6.05 2.38 -0.92
N ALA A 201 5.22 1.42 -0.50
CA ALA A 201 4.98 0.18 -1.24
C ALA A 201 4.37 0.39 -2.65
N CYS A 202 3.82 1.57 -2.95
CA CYS A 202 3.34 1.89 -4.30
C CYS A 202 4.43 2.45 -5.22
N VAL A 203 5.61 2.80 -4.69
CA VAL A 203 6.66 3.52 -5.44
C VAL A 203 8.03 2.85 -5.40
N ILE A 204 8.16 1.72 -4.71
CA ILE A 204 9.37 0.87 -4.69
C ILE A 204 9.03 -0.58 -5.00
N THR A 205 10.06 -1.40 -5.18
CA THR A 205 9.90 -2.85 -5.42
C THR A 205 9.64 -3.61 -4.11
N PRO A 206 9.05 -4.83 -4.16
CA PRO A 206 8.88 -5.68 -2.98
C PRO A 206 10.18 -5.93 -2.21
N GLU A 207 11.29 -6.15 -2.92
CA GLU A 207 12.59 -6.42 -2.34
C GLU A 207 13.17 -5.20 -1.62
N GLU A 208 13.07 -4.02 -2.25
CA GLU A 208 13.48 -2.76 -1.63
C GLU A 208 12.64 -2.44 -0.40
N TYR A 209 11.34 -2.76 -0.45
CA TYR A 209 10.42 -2.57 0.67
C TYR A 209 10.77 -3.45 1.86
N ALA A 210 10.93 -4.76 1.63
CA ALA A 210 11.31 -5.70 2.66
C ALA A 210 12.70 -5.36 3.25
N GLY A 211 13.66 -4.99 2.40
CA GLY A 211 14.98 -4.53 2.83
C GLY A 211 14.92 -3.27 3.70
N PHE A 212 14.07 -2.30 3.32
CA PHE A 212 13.85 -1.09 4.11
C PHE A 212 13.21 -1.41 5.47
N VAL A 213 12.09 -2.12 5.49
CA VAL A 213 11.40 -2.49 6.75
C VAL A 213 12.34 -3.28 7.66
N SER A 214 13.10 -4.24 7.13
CA SER A 214 14.07 -5.02 7.91
C SER A 214 15.21 -4.18 8.47
N ALA A 215 15.67 -3.13 7.77
CA ALA A 215 16.73 -2.26 8.25
C ALA A 215 16.21 -1.34 9.36
N GLU A 216 15.05 -0.73 9.15
CA GLU A 216 14.46 0.20 10.13
C GLU A 216 13.97 -0.54 11.39
N SER A 217 13.49 -1.78 11.27
CA SER A 217 13.17 -2.62 12.42
C SER A 217 14.40 -3.08 13.22
N ARG A 218 15.63 -2.81 12.78
CA ARG A 218 16.84 -3.08 13.59
C ARG A 218 17.36 -1.83 14.27
N ASN A 219 17.20 -0.67 13.62
CA ASN A 219 17.82 0.57 14.03
C ASN A 219 16.94 1.43 14.96
N ARG A 220 15.64 1.13 15.08
CA ARG A 220 14.74 1.87 15.96
C ARG A 220 14.53 1.17 17.31
N SER A 221 14.36 1.99 18.36
CA SER A 221 14.06 1.51 19.73
C SER A 221 12.72 0.79 19.84
N ASP A 222 11.81 1.06 18.91
CA ASP A 222 10.43 0.56 18.82
C ASP A 222 10.26 -0.49 17.71
N LYS A 223 11.36 -1.19 17.38
CA LYS A 223 11.52 -2.16 16.29
C LYS A 223 10.31 -3.04 15.98
N ASP A 224 9.65 -3.54 17.01
CA ASP A 224 8.61 -4.56 16.88
C ASP A 224 7.28 -3.97 16.36
N SER A 225 7.04 -2.66 16.54
CA SER A 225 5.84 -1.96 16.08
C SER A 225 5.78 -1.81 14.56
N LEU A 226 6.93 -1.62 13.90
CA LEU A 226 6.99 -1.57 12.42
C LEU A 226 6.58 -2.89 11.78
N ILE A 227 7.02 -4.01 12.37
CA ILE A 227 6.70 -5.36 11.88
C ILE A 227 5.20 -5.62 12.03
N LYS A 228 4.60 -5.25 13.18
CA LYS A 228 3.17 -5.40 13.46
C LYS A 228 2.26 -4.70 12.46
N MET A 229 2.64 -3.51 11.99
CA MET A 229 1.77 -2.70 11.13
C MET A 229 1.54 -3.31 9.76
N GLN A 230 2.52 -4.06 9.27
CA GLN A 230 2.47 -4.62 7.93
C GLN A 230 1.48 -5.78 7.82
N SER A 231 1.08 -6.41 8.92
CA SER A 231 0.08 -7.48 8.91
C SER A 231 -1.37 -6.98 8.82
N LYS A 232 -1.60 -5.66 8.85
CA LYS A 232 -2.93 -5.02 8.82
C LYS A 232 -3.05 -3.87 7.81
N GLY A 233 -2.00 -3.64 7.02
CA GLY A 233 -1.91 -2.52 6.08
C GLY A 233 -2.48 -2.83 4.70
N TRP A 234 -2.94 -1.80 4.00
CA TRP A 234 -3.29 -1.88 2.58
C TRP A 234 -2.02 -1.78 1.72
N ILE A 235 -1.16 -2.79 1.77
CA ILE A 235 0.01 -2.93 0.89
C ILE A 235 -0.29 -3.96 -0.20
N PRO A 236 0.37 -3.88 -1.38
CA PRO A 236 0.21 -4.90 -2.42
C PRO A 236 0.63 -6.29 -1.92
N ASP A 237 -0.08 -7.34 -2.34
CA ASP A 237 0.19 -8.72 -1.92
C ASP A 237 1.65 -9.15 -2.15
N THR A 238 2.25 -8.75 -3.27
CA THR A 238 3.67 -9.03 -3.57
C THR A 238 4.63 -8.43 -2.55
N HIS A 239 4.33 -7.25 -2.02
CA HIS A 239 5.13 -6.60 -0.99
C HIS A 239 4.93 -7.27 0.36
N PHE A 240 3.68 -7.66 0.66
CA PHE A 240 3.38 -8.43 1.85
C PHE A 240 4.12 -9.78 1.87
N LEU A 241 4.13 -10.51 0.75
CA LEU A 241 4.89 -11.76 0.60
C LEU A 241 6.39 -11.56 0.82
N ALA A 242 6.96 -10.45 0.36
CA ALA A 242 8.37 -10.13 0.56
C ALA A 242 8.75 -9.92 2.03
N LEU A 243 7.78 -9.65 2.93
CA LEU A 243 8.00 -9.55 4.37
C LEU A 243 8.00 -10.90 5.10
N ALA A 244 7.54 -11.98 4.47
CA ALA A 244 7.45 -13.29 5.12
C ALA A 244 8.77 -13.80 5.73
N PRO A 245 9.96 -13.61 5.12
CA PRO A 245 11.23 -13.95 5.76
C PRO A 245 11.47 -13.21 7.08
N LEU A 246 11.06 -11.94 7.16
CA LEU A 246 11.20 -11.12 8.37
C LEU A 246 10.25 -11.61 9.48
N TYR A 247 9.00 -11.93 9.13
CA TYR A 247 8.05 -12.55 10.07
C TYR A 247 8.58 -13.88 10.61
N LEU A 248 9.14 -14.73 9.74
CA LEU A 248 9.72 -16.00 10.15
C LEU A 248 10.90 -15.80 11.11
N ALA A 249 11.77 -14.81 10.84
CA ALA A 249 12.87 -14.49 11.74
C ALA A 249 12.36 -14.08 13.13
N TYR A 250 11.34 -13.23 13.19
CA TYR A 250 10.73 -12.80 14.45
C TYR A 250 10.11 -13.97 15.23
N VAL A 251 9.33 -14.83 14.55
CA VAL A 251 8.71 -15.99 15.18
C VAL A 251 9.78 -16.95 15.71
N ARG A 252 10.86 -17.19 14.96
CA ARG A 252 11.99 -18.04 15.40
C ARG A 252 12.68 -17.52 16.66
N GLU A 253 12.84 -16.20 16.80
CA GLU A 253 13.47 -15.59 17.98
C GLU A 253 12.66 -15.84 19.26
N HIS A 254 11.34 -15.92 19.15
CA HIS A 254 10.44 -15.89 20.30
C HIS A 254 9.67 -17.20 20.57
N VAL A 255 9.72 -18.18 19.66
CA VAL A 255 8.92 -19.42 19.73
C VAL A 255 9.06 -20.18 21.06
N ASP A 256 10.26 -20.22 21.64
CA ASP A 256 10.52 -20.97 22.88
C ASP A 256 10.13 -20.20 24.16
N SER A 257 9.79 -18.90 24.05
CA SER A 257 9.47 -18.03 25.19
C SER A 257 8.12 -17.32 25.07
N VAL A 258 7.23 -17.78 24.18
CA VAL A 258 5.93 -17.14 23.89
C VAL A 258 5.10 -16.87 25.15
N SER A 259 5.05 -17.81 26.10
CA SER A 259 4.29 -17.66 27.35
C SER A 259 4.87 -16.62 28.30
N ALA A 260 6.16 -16.30 28.17
CA ALA A 260 6.86 -15.30 28.96
C ALA A 260 6.93 -13.93 28.26
N LEU A 261 6.42 -13.81 27.03
CA LEU A 261 6.42 -12.54 26.32
C LEU A 261 5.49 -11.53 27.01
N PRO A 262 5.89 -10.25 27.12
CA PRO A 262 4.97 -9.20 27.50
C PRO A 262 3.84 -9.07 26.46
N PRO A 263 2.65 -8.58 26.85
CA PRO A 263 1.48 -8.53 25.97
C PRO A 263 1.74 -7.91 24.60
N GLU A 264 2.48 -6.80 24.55
CA GLU A 264 2.82 -6.12 23.31
C GLU A 264 3.62 -6.99 22.33
N LYS A 265 4.63 -7.72 22.83
CA LYS A 265 5.42 -8.65 22.00
C LYS A 265 4.62 -9.88 21.59
N LYS A 266 3.71 -10.34 22.44
CA LYS A 266 2.80 -11.44 22.11
C LYS A 266 1.89 -11.07 20.94
N GLU A 267 1.33 -9.86 20.94
CA GLU A 267 0.52 -9.37 19.81
C GLU A 267 1.32 -9.31 18.50
N ILE A 268 2.60 -8.95 18.57
CA ILE A 268 3.50 -8.87 17.40
C ILE A 268 3.84 -10.28 16.90
N TYR A 269 4.11 -11.20 17.82
CA TYR A 269 4.32 -12.61 17.50
C TYR A 269 3.09 -13.19 16.80
N GLU A 270 1.89 -12.99 17.35
CA GLU A 270 0.62 -13.42 16.74
C GLU A 270 0.39 -12.78 15.37
N ALA A 271 0.71 -11.49 15.21
CA ALA A 271 0.67 -10.79 13.93
C ALA A 271 1.64 -11.37 12.90
N CYS A 272 2.86 -11.74 13.29
CA CYS A 272 3.84 -12.37 12.40
C CYS A 272 3.40 -13.78 12.00
N VAL A 273 2.87 -14.56 12.95
CA VAL A 273 2.31 -15.89 12.71
C VAL A 273 1.13 -15.82 11.73
N ALA A 274 0.22 -14.87 11.93
CA ALA A 274 -0.87 -14.60 10.97
C ALA A 274 -0.31 -14.14 9.61
N GLY A 275 0.76 -13.33 9.61
CA GLY A 275 1.44 -12.89 8.40
C GLY A 275 1.99 -14.05 7.56
N LEU A 276 2.65 -15.01 8.22
CA LEU A 276 3.17 -16.23 7.60
C LEU A 276 2.05 -17.12 7.03
N ARG A 277 0.91 -17.17 7.72
CA ARG A 277 -0.30 -17.86 7.25
C ARG A 277 -0.84 -17.24 5.96
N GLU A 278 -1.11 -15.94 5.98
CA GLU A 278 -1.64 -15.21 4.81
C GLU A 278 -0.69 -15.34 3.61
N ALA A 279 0.62 -15.29 3.87
CA ALA A 279 1.64 -15.47 2.84
C ALA A 279 1.81 -16.93 2.38
N ARG A 280 1.14 -17.89 3.03
CA ARG A 280 1.34 -19.35 2.89
C ARG A 280 2.82 -19.74 2.81
N TYR A 281 3.63 -19.14 3.70
CA TYR A 281 5.08 -19.17 3.58
C TYR A 281 5.67 -20.52 4.01
N VAL A 282 5.85 -21.43 3.04
CA VAL A 282 6.34 -22.81 3.23
C VAL A 282 7.57 -22.93 4.14
N PRO A 283 8.60 -22.06 4.10
CA PRO A 283 9.75 -22.16 5.00
C PRO A 283 9.42 -22.03 6.51
N ALA A 284 8.22 -21.58 6.87
CA ALA A 284 7.75 -21.53 8.24
C ALA A 284 7.18 -22.87 8.76
N ILE A 285 6.80 -23.79 7.87
CA ILE A 285 6.16 -25.07 8.23
C ILE A 285 6.98 -25.87 9.24
N PRO A 286 8.31 -26.09 9.06
CA PRO A 286 9.08 -26.89 10.03
C PRO A 286 9.06 -26.30 11.44
N LEU A 287 9.03 -24.97 11.56
CA LEU A 287 8.96 -24.29 12.85
C LEU A 287 7.59 -24.50 13.51
N MET A 288 6.51 -24.43 12.74
CA MET A 288 5.15 -24.65 13.24
C MET A 288 4.95 -26.10 13.68
N VAL A 289 5.46 -27.08 12.91
CA VAL A 289 5.43 -28.50 13.27
C VAL A 289 6.22 -28.75 14.55
N ALA A 290 7.44 -28.21 14.67
CA ALA A 290 8.23 -28.34 15.88
C ALA A 290 7.53 -27.72 17.11
N SER A 291 6.74 -26.65 16.91
CA SER A 291 5.97 -26.01 17.98
C SER A 291 4.82 -26.89 18.47
N ILE A 292 4.16 -27.63 17.58
CA ILE A 292 3.15 -28.66 17.94
C ILE A 292 3.83 -29.73 18.80
N GLN A 293 4.95 -30.27 18.31
CA GLN A 293 5.64 -31.39 18.96
C GLN A 293 6.28 -31.07 20.32
N LYS A 294 6.53 -29.78 20.61
CA LYS A 294 7.04 -29.33 21.91
C LYS A 294 5.93 -29.03 22.92
N SER A 295 4.67 -28.94 22.49
CA SER A 295 3.57 -28.54 23.37
C SER A 295 3.14 -29.70 24.28
N ALA A 296 3.25 -29.51 25.59
CA ALA A 296 2.70 -30.46 26.57
C ALA A 296 1.18 -30.30 26.78
N GLU A 297 0.57 -29.24 26.24
CA GLU A 297 -0.85 -28.92 26.42
C GLU A 297 -1.63 -29.06 25.09
N PRO A 298 -2.74 -29.80 25.06
CA PRO A 298 -3.64 -29.84 23.91
C PRO A 298 -4.33 -28.49 23.66
N ASN A 299 -4.71 -28.23 22.41
CA ASN A 299 -5.66 -27.17 22.01
C ASN A 299 -5.13 -25.71 22.07
N ARG A 300 -3.87 -25.44 21.68
CA ARG A 300 -3.40 -24.06 21.45
C ARG A 300 -3.92 -23.49 20.12
N THR A 301 -5.20 -23.16 20.12
CA THR A 301 -6.02 -22.72 18.97
C THR A 301 -5.45 -21.51 18.21
N LEU A 302 -4.70 -20.61 18.85
CA LEU A 302 -4.20 -19.40 18.17
C LEU A 302 -2.88 -19.59 17.41
N LEU A 303 -2.06 -20.57 17.77
CA LEU A 303 -0.71 -20.74 17.18
C LEU A 303 -0.62 -21.90 16.19
N LEU A 304 -1.52 -22.88 16.28
CA LEU A 304 -1.45 -24.08 15.46
C LEU A 304 -2.24 -23.97 14.14
N TYR A 305 -3.38 -23.27 14.17
CA TYR A 305 -4.24 -23.07 12.99
C TYR A 305 -3.54 -22.44 11.77
N PRO A 306 -2.58 -21.52 11.91
CA PRO A 306 -1.77 -21.04 10.79
C PRO A 306 -1.26 -22.14 9.86
N LEU A 307 -0.81 -23.28 10.42
CA LEU A 307 -0.32 -24.41 9.62
C LEU A 307 -1.41 -25.04 8.75
N ALA A 308 -2.62 -25.18 9.28
CA ALA A 308 -3.76 -25.74 8.55
C ALA A 308 -4.18 -24.83 7.37
N TYR A 309 -4.03 -23.52 7.52
CA TYR A 309 -4.38 -22.53 6.51
C TYR A 309 -3.26 -22.27 5.47
N MET A 310 -2.13 -23.00 5.54
CA MET A 310 -1.06 -22.92 4.52
C MET A 310 -1.36 -23.73 3.25
N GLY A 311 -2.57 -24.27 3.11
CA GLY A 311 -2.99 -25.03 1.93
C GLY A 311 -2.39 -26.43 1.87
N LEU A 312 -2.08 -26.90 0.67
CA LEU A 312 -1.57 -28.25 0.45
C LEU A 312 -0.27 -28.54 1.23
N PRO A 313 0.75 -27.66 1.25
CA PRO A 313 1.97 -27.89 2.03
C PRO A 313 1.70 -28.05 3.53
N GLY A 314 0.76 -27.28 4.08
CA GLY A 314 0.34 -27.38 5.47
C GLY A 314 -0.28 -28.75 5.77
N LEU A 315 -1.24 -29.18 4.94
CA LEU A 315 -1.89 -30.49 5.08
C LEU A 315 -0.89 -31.65 4.96
N GLN A 316 0.07 -31.56 4.03
CA GLN A 316 1.15 -32.53 3.88
C GLN A 316 2.01 -32.64 5.15
N ALA A 317 2.26 -31.54 5.84
CA ALA A 317 3.03 -31.51 7.07
C ALA A 317 2.24 -32.00 8.30
N ILE A 318 0.93 -31.79 8.32
CA ILE A 318 0.04 -32.27 9.40
C ILE A 318 -0.19 -33.78 9.30
N THR A 319 -0.31 -34.32 8.07
CA THR A 319 -0.72 -35.73 7.85
C THR A 319 0.11 -36.76 8.63
N PRO A 320 1.46 -36.68 8.69
CA PRO A 320 2.28 -37.61 9.48
C PRO A 320 1.97 -37.59 10.98
N LEU A 321 1.54 -36.44 11.53
CA LEU A 321 1.26 -36.27 12.95
C LEU A 321 0.07 -37.12 13.42
N LEU A 322 -0.82 -37.51 12.51
CA LEU A 322 -1.93 -38.44 12.80
C LEU A 322 -1.44 -39.85 13.19
N SER A 323 -0.22 -40.22 12.82
CA SER A 323 0.34 -41.55 13.10
C SER A 323 1.40 -41.52 14.22
N GLU A 324 1.57 -40.39 14.90
CA GLU A 324 2.54 -40.29 16.00
C GLU A 324 2.11 -41.08 17.24
N GLY A 325 3.09 -41.45 18.07
CA GLY A 325 2.83 -42.18 19.31
C GLY A 325 2.13 -41.35 20.37
N ASP A 326 2.33 -40.03 20.37
CA ASP A 326 1.72 -39.11 21.32
C ASP A 326 0.22 -38.90 21.02
N GLU A 327 -0.63 -39.03 22.03
CA GLU A 327 -2.08 -38.82 21.88
C GLU A 327 -2.43 -37.35 21.65
N THR A 328 -1.73 -36.43 22.30
CA THR A 328 -1.95 -34.98 22.20
C THR A 328 -1.66 -34.50 20.79
N HIS A 329 -0.53 -34.90 20.20
CA HIS A 329 -0.19 -34.50 18.84
C HIS A 329 -1.19 -35.02 17.81
N ARG A 330 -1.71 -36.25 18.01
CA ARG A 330 -2.75 -36.80 17.14
C ARG A 330 -4.05 -36.03 17.23
N LEU A 331 -4.46 -35.61 18.44
CA LEU A 331 -5.64 -34.78 18.64
C LEU A 331 -5.48 -33.39 17.99
N ASP A 332 -4.33 -32.74 18.18
CA ASP A 332 -4.04 -31.46 17.53
C ASP A 332 -4.04 -31.61 16.00
N ALA A 333 -3.43 -32.67 15.47
CA ALA A 333 -3.42 -32.97 14.04
C ALA A 333 -4.84 -33.17 13.48
N MET A 334 -5.73 -33.83 14.21
CA MET A 334 -7.15 -33.94 13.83
C MET A 334 -7.82 -32.57 13.72
N GLU A 335 -7.67 -31.72 14.73
CA GLU A 335 -8.25 -30.37 14.71
C GLU A 335 -7.72 -29.55 13.52
N LEU A 336 -6.43 -29.65 13.23
CA LEU A 336 -5.81 -28.98 12.08
C LEU A 336 -6.27 -29.54 10.73
N THR A 337 -6.49 -30.85 10.60
CA THR A 337 -7.04 -31.42 9.36
C THR A 337 -8.48 -30.96 9.09
N VAL A 338 -9.29 -30.81 10.15
CA VAL A 338 -10.64 -30.19 10.04
C VAL A 338 -10.54 -28.73 9.61
N ALA A 339 -9.59 -27.97 10.14
CA ALA A 339 -9.37 -26.60 9.70
C ALA A 339 -8.94 -26.54 8.22
N ALA A 340 -8.07 -27.45 7.79
CA ALA A 340 -7.60 -27.52 6.41
C ALA A 340 -8.72 -27.92 5.42
N SER A 341 -9.68 -28.76 5.82
CA SER A 341 -10.78 -29.17 4.92
C SER A 341 -11.70 -28.01 4.54
N ARG A 342 -11.75 -26.96 5.38
CA ARG A 342 -12.52 -25.72 5.16
C ARG A 342 -11.89 -24.75 4.16
N LEU A 343 -10.74 -25.08 3.59
CA LEU A 343 -10.11 -24.28 2.53
C LEU A 343 -10.77 -24.43 1.16
N ASN A 344 -11.90 -25.14 1.08
CA ASN A 344 -12.72 -25.30 -0.12
C ASN A 344 -13.12 -23.91 -0.69
N PRO A 345 -12.88 -23.63 -1.98
CA PRO A 345 -13.30 -22.38 -2.62
C PRO A 345 -14.80 -22.09 -2.52
N ASP A 346 -15.64 -23.12 -2.49
CA ASP A 346 -17.10 -22.98 -2.50
C ASP A 346 -17.73 -22.88 -1.10
N ALA A 347 -16.96 -23.13 -0.05
CA ALA A 347 -17.49 -23.22 1.31
C ALA A 347 -17.71 -21.84 1.99
N GLY A 348 -17.37 -20.73 1.32
CA GLY A 348 -17.59 -19.37 1.82
C GLY A 348 -16.73 -18.98 3.03
N TYR A 349 -15.70 -19.77 3.35
CA TYR A 349 -14.73 -19.46 4.41
C TYR A 349 -13.61 -18.54 3.90
N GLY A 350 -13.07 -17.71 4.79
CA GLY A 350 -11.91 -16.88 4.48
C GLY A 350 -10.65 -17.72 4.25
N GLY A 351 -9.82 -17.33 3.28
CA GLY A 351 -8.52 -17.95 3.02
C GLY A 351 -8.54 -19.16 2.08
N ALA A 352 -9.62 -19.37 1.31
CA ALA A 352 -9.76 -20.46 0.35
C ALA A 352 -8.55 -20.63 -0.58
N VAL A 353 -8.25 -21.87 -0.92
CA VAL A 353 -7.20 -22.20 -1.91
C VAL A 353 -7.78 -22.16 -3.32
N THR A 354 -6.92 -22.20 -4.33
CA THR A 354 -7.38 -22.35 -5.72
C THR A 354 -8.08 -23.71 -5.91
N GLU A 355 -9.01 -23.82 -6.84
CA GLU A 355 -9.67 -25.09 -7.17
C GLU A 355 -8.66 -26.21 -7.44
N TYR A 356 -7.60 -25.90 -8.21
CA TYR A 356 -6.54 -26.85 -8.50
C TYR A 356 -5.81 -27.34 -7.23
N GLU A 357 -5.47 -26.42 -6.33
CA GLU A 357 -4.83 -26.77 -5.06
C GLU A 357 -5.78 -27.58 -4.17
N TYR A 358 -7.06 -27.22 -4.12
CA TYR A 358 -8.05 -27.95 -3.34
C TYR A 358 -8.22 -29.39 -3.84
N GLU A 359 -8.23 -29.62 -5.15
CA GLU A 359 -8.32 -30.98 -5.70
C GLU A 359 -7.13 -31.86 -5.29
N GLN A 360 -5.92 -31.28 -5.19
CA GLN A 360 -4.76 -31.99 -4.64
C GLN A 360 -4.93 -32.29 -3.14
N MET A 361 -5.49 -31.35 -2.38
CA MET A 361 -5.82 -31.56 -0.98
C MET A 361 -6.87 -32.66 -0.80
N ARG A 362 -7.92 -32.71 -1.64
CA ARG A 362 -8.96 -33.77 -1.64
C ARG A 362 -8.35 -35.15 -1.85
N LYS A 363 -7.44 -35.29 -2.82
CA LYS A 363 -6.69 -36.55 -3.01
C LYS A 363 -5.92 -36.94 -1.76
N LEU A 364 -5.20 -35.99 -1.15
CA LEU A 364 -4.46 -36.25 0.08
C LEU A 364 -5.40 -36.65 1.26
N PHE A 365 -6.58 -36.03 1.35
CA PHE A 365 -7.59 -36.42 2.32
C PHE A 365 -8.06 -37.86 2.11
N THR A 366 -8.45 -38.23 0.88
CA THR A 366 -8.93 -39.56 0.51
C THR A 366 -7.85 -40.64 0.68
N ASP A 367 -6.64 -40.37 0.22
CA ASP A 367 -5.60 -41.38 0.10
C ASP A 367 -4.82 -41.61 1.39
N ARG A 368 -4.75 -40.60 2.28
CA ARG A 368 -3.89 -40.66 3.47
C ARG A 368 -4.56 -40.26 4.77
N VAL A 369 -5.31 -39.15 4.80
CA VAL A 369 -5.89 -38.62 6.06
C VAL A 369 -7.04 -39.49 6.53
N LEU A 370 -8.07 -39.72 5.70
CA LEU A 370 -9.24 -40.52 6.06
C LEU A 370 -8.85 -41.98 6.43
N PRO A 371 -7.95 -42.67 5.71
CA PRO A 371 -7.46 -43.98 6.13
C PRO A 371 -6.78 -43.97 7.50
N ALA A 372 -5.93 -42.98 7.79
CA ALA A 372 -5.27 -42.86 9.09
C ALA A 372 -6.28 -42.64 10.22
N LEU A 373 -7.29 -41.79 10.02
CA LEU A 373 -8.35 -41.54 11.00
C LEU A 373 -9.22 -42.78 11.23
N ARG A 374 -9.59 -43.51 10.17
CA ARG A 374 -10.39 -44.75 10.28
C ARG A 374 -9.65 -45.82 11.08
N SER A 375 -8.37 -46.03 10.77
CA SER A 375 -7.51 -46.92 11.54
C SER A 375 -7.44 -46.52 13.03
N MET A 376 -7.47 -45.22 13.32
CA MET A 376 -7.43 -44.72 14.69
C MET A 376 -8.76 -44.91 15.43
N ALA A 377 -9.88 -44.71 14.75
CA ALA A 377 -11.22 -44.96 15.30
C ALA A 377 -11.43 -46.45 15.67
N GLU A 378 -10.86 -47.36 14.87
CA GLU A 378 -10.98 -48.80 15.04
C GLU A 378 -9.89 -49.41 15.96
N GLY A 379 -8.75 -48.75 16.11
CA GLY A 379 -7.57 -49.28 16.81
C GLY A 379 -7.66 -49.33 18.34
N ASN A 380 -6.55 -49.60 19.03
CA ASN A 380 -6.48 -49.73 20.50
C ASN A 380 -6.22 -48.40 21.25
N GLY A 381 -6.65 -47.26 20.69
CA GLY A 381 -6.47 -45.93 21.30
C GLY A 381 -7.42 -45.63 22.47
N SER A 382 -7.20 -44.49 23.14
CA SER A 382 -8.10 -44.00 24.19
C SER A 382 -9.51 -43.74 23.62
N LYS A 383 -10.52 -43.75 24.49
CA LYS A 383 -11.91 -43.43 24.10
C LYS A 383 -12.00 -42.04 23.46
N LYS A 384 -11.31 -41.05 24.05
CA LYS A 384 -11.25 -39.66 23.56
C LYS A 384 -10.72 -39.62 22.12
N LEU A 385 -9.61 -40.33 21.87
CA LEU A 385 -8.98 -40.36 20.56
C LEU A 385 -9.91 -40.96 19.48
N LYS A 386 -10.59 -42.06 19.80
CA LYS A 386 -11.55 -42.71 18.89
C LYS A 386 -12.74 -41.82 18.57
N GLU A 387 -13.35 -41.21 19.59
CA GLU A 387 -14.50 -40.32 19.41
C GLU A 387 -14.13 -39.09 18.58
N SER A 388 -12.95 -38.51 18.83
CA SER A 388 -12.42 -37.41 18.01
C SER A 388 -12.18 -37.85 16.57
N ALA A 389 -11.59 -39.04 16.33
CA ALA A 389 -11.35 -39.54 14.98
C ALA A 389 -12.66 -39.69 14.17
N VAL A 390 -13.70 -40.28 14.77
CA VAL A 390 -15.02 -40.44 14.13
C VAL A 390 -15.63 -39.08 13.77
N LYS A 391 -15.58 -38.12 14.71
CA LYS A 391 -16.07 -36.76 14.47
C LYS A 391 -15.31 -36.05 13.35
N THR A 392 -13.99 -36.16 13.35
CA THR A 392 -13.10 -35.57 12.34
C THR A 392 -13.38 -36.15 10.95
N ILE A 393 -13.57 -37.47 10.82
CA ILE A 393 -13.96 -38.13 9.56
C ILE A 393 -15.25 -37.51 9.01
N GLY A 394 -16.31 -37.49 9.81
CA GLY A 394 -17.62 -36.96 9.38
C GLY A 394 -17.53 -35.50 8.94
N THR A 395 -16.74 -34.68 9.64
CA THR A 395 -16.55 -33.27 9.27
C THR A 395 -15.80 -33.12 7.95
N ILE A 396 -14.72 -33.88 7.74
CA ILE A 396 -13.95 -33.82 6.49
C ILE A 396 -14.79 -34.29 5.30
N GLU A 397 -15.52 -35.40 5.45
CA GLU A 397 -16.40 -35.93 4.39
C GLU A 397 -17.52 -34.96 4.04
N GLU A 398 -18.10 -34.27 5.03
CA GLU A 398 -19.09 -33.21 4.81
C GLU A 398 -18.49 -32.02 4.03
N GLU A 399 -17.33 -31.49 4.45
CA GLU A 399 -16.70 -30.35 3.78
C GLU A 399 -16.23 -30.67 2.35
N MET A 400 -15.84 -31.92 2.07
CA MET A 400 -15.43 -32.37 0.73
C MET A 400 -16.60 -32.64 -0.23
N ALA A 401 -17.82 -32.74 0.29
CA ALA A 401 -19.05 -32.96 -0.46
C ALA A 401 -19.76 -31.66 -0.84
N LYS A 402 -19.42 -30.54 -0.17
CA LYS A 402 -19.76 -29.18 -0.61
C LYS A 402 -18.95 -28.84 -1.85
#